data_AF-A0A7C1I6D7-F1
#
_entry.id   AF-A0A7C1I6D7-F1
#
_cell.length_a   1.000
_cell.length_b   1.000
_cell.length_c   1.000
_cell.angle_alpha   90.00
_cell.angle_beta   90.00
_cell.angle_gamma   90.00
#
_symmetry.space_group_name_H-M   'P 1'
#
loop_
_entity.id
_entity.type
_entity.pdbx_description
1 polymer ?
#
loop_
_entity_poly.entity_id
_entity_poly.type
_entity_poly.pdbx_seq_one_letter_code
_entity_poly.pdbx_strand_id
1 'polypeptide(L)'
;MAKALRFIIVPKVAHPWLEEVNKGAQAQAEILSGELGVEIVVDYMPPSIADAVEQNAILEMAAMSRPSGIAVDPVDTVGHMTAINRIRDQGIPVVLFDSPSPETGITSIGNNFAQQGITAAERLVKLIGYAGKVKVVSMDGIKPILDAIK
;
A
#
# COMPACT_ATOMS: atom_id res chain seq x y z
N MET A 1 -21.37 -25.14 5.79
CA MET A 1 -20.20 -24.36 6.25
C MET A 1 -20.26 -23.01 5.56
N ALA A 2 -19.95 -21.92 6.27
CA ALA A 2 -19.82 -20.61 5.64
C ALA A 2 -18.69 -20.66 4.60
N LYS A 3 -18.84 -19.93 3.50
CA LYS A 3 -17.81 -19.87 2.45
C LYS A 3 -16.59 -19.12 3.01
N ALA A 4 -15.40 -19.69 2.88
CA ALA A 4 -14.15 -19.02 3.26
C ALA A 4 -14.02 -17.69 2.51
N LEU A 5 -13.60 -16.65 3.22
CA LEU A 5 -13.28 -15.34 2.66
C LEU A 5 -11.79 -15.30 2.34
N ARG A 6 -11.45 -14.85 1.14
CA ARG A 6 -10.06 -14.79 0.68
C ARG A 6 -9.73 -13.37 0.25
N PHE A 7 -8.78 -12.74 0.92
CA PHE A 7 -8.31 -11.39 0.61
C PHE A 7 -6.90 -11.44 0.04
N ILE A 8 -6.59 -10.57 -0.91
CA ILE A 8 -5.26 -10.47 -1.50
C ILE A 8 -4.67 -9.11 -1.17
N ILE A 9 -3.45 -9.10 -0.63
CA ILE A 9 -2.67 -7.90 -0.36
C ILE A 9 -1.59 -7.78 -1.44
N VAL A 10 -1.66 -6.70 -2.22
CA VAL A 10 -0.71 -6.37 -3.28
C VAL A 10 0.05 -5.11 -2.85
N PRO A 11 1.24 -5.24 -2.24
CA PRO A 11 2.05 -4.09 -1.85
C PRO A 11 2.76 -3.46 -3.06
N LYS A 12 3.46 -2.33 -2.86
CA LYS A 12 4.29 -1.71 -3.92
C LYS A 12 5.37 -2.63 -4.46
N VAL A 13 6.03 -3.36 -3.57
CA VAL A 13 7.20 -4.20 -3.87
C VAL A 13 7.52 -5.10 -2.67
N ALA A 14 8.30 -6.15 -2.87
CA ALA A 14 8.91 -6.89 -1.77
C ALA A 14 9.88 -5.99 -0.99
N HIS A 15 9.55 -5.68 0.27
CA HIS A 15 10.36 -4.83 1.14
C HIS A 15 10.09 -5.14 2.61
N PRO A 16 11.09 -5.09 3.52
CA PRO A 16 10.89 -5.42 4.95
C PRO A 16 9.76 -4.64 5.63
N TRP A 17 9.54 -3.38 5.26
CA TRP A 17 8.41 -2.60 5.79
C TRP A 17 7.04 -3.19 5.38
N LEU A 18 6.92 -3.69 4.14
CA LEU A 18 5.70 -4.28 3.60
C LEU A 18 5.48 -5.71 4.13
N GLU A 19 6.54 -6.39 4.56
CA GLU A 19 6.41 -7.64 5.34
C GLU A 19 5.73 -7.42 6.69
N GLU A 20 5.96 -6.28 7.35
CA GLU A 20 5.24 -5.95 8.60
C GLU A 20 3.75 -5.70 8.33
N VAL A 21 3.40 -5.09 7.18
CA VAL A 21 2.01 -4.96 6.75
C VAL A 21 1.37 -6.33 6.53
N ASN A 22 2.08 -7.25 5.86
CA ASN A 22 1.61 -8.63 5.68
C ASN A 22 1.37 -9.32 7.02
N LYS A 23 2.32 -9.25 7.97
CA LYS A 23 2.14 -9.82 9.32
C LYS A 23 0.88 -9.28 10.00
N GLY A 24 0.63 -7.97 9.91
CA GLY A 24 -0.59 -7.34 10.43
C GLY A 24 -1.86 -7.89 9.77
N ALA A 25 -1.85 -8.04 8.44
CA ALA A 25 -2.98 -8.58 7.70
C ALA A 25 -3.28 -10.05 8.08
N GLN A 26 -2.24 -10.89 8.23
CA GLN A 26 -2.37 -12.29 8.67
C GLN A 26 -2.93 -12.37 10.09
N ALA A 27 -2.40 -11.57 11.02
CA ALA A 27 -2.88 -11.54 12.40
C ALA A 27 -4.36 -11.11 12.47
N GLN A 28 -4.76 -10.12 11.68
CA GLN A 28 -6.16 -9.68 11.63
C GLN A 28 -7.09 -10.75 11.02
N ALA A 29 -6.62 -11.49 10.02
CA ALA A 29 -7.38 -12.61 9.44
C ALA A 29 -7.63 -13.72 10.46
N GLU A 30 -6.63 -14.07 11.29
CA GLU A 30 -6.78 -15.05 12.36
C GLU A 30 -7.82 -14.60 13.40
N ILE A 31 -7.70 -13.35 13.88
CA ILE A 31 -8.64 -12.77 14.86
C ILE A 31 -10.07 -12.80 14.31
N LEU A 32 -10.29 -12.26 13.12
CA LEU A 32 -11.62 -12.19 12.52
C LEU A 32 -12.17 -13.57 12.17
N SER A 33 -11.31 -14.54 11.83
CA SER A 33 -11.76 -15.91 11.62
C SER A 33 -12.39 -16.50 12.88
N GLY A 34 -11.74 -16.27 14.03
CA GLY A 34 -12.24 -16.70 15.34
C GLY A 34 -13.53 -15.97 15.75
N GLU A 35 -13.58 -14.65 15.57
CA GLU A 35 -14.73 -13.83 15.97
C GLU A 35 -15.98 -14.10 15.12
N LEU A 36 -15.80 -14.31 13.81
CA LEU A 36 -16.91 -14.47 12.87
C LEU A 36 -17.30 -15.93 12.63
N GLY A 37 -16.47 -16.89 13.05
CA GLY A 37 -16.69 -18.32 12.78
C GLY A 37 -16.64 -18.67 11.29
N VAL A 38 -15.91 -17.88 10.49
CA VAL A 38 -15.69 -18.08 9.05
C VAL A 38 -14.19 -18.09 8.79
N GLU A 39 -13.69 -19.02 7.99
CA GLU A 39 -12.29 -19.00 7.60
C GLU A 39 -11.96 -17.76 6.76
N ILE A 40 -10.98 -16.98 7.18
CA ILE A 40 -10.44 -15.84 6.44
C ILE A 40 -8.98 -16.11 6.10
N VAL A 41 -8.67 -16.10 4.82
CA VAL A 41 -7.31 -16.33 4.28
C VAL A 41 -6.80 -15.07 3.63
N VAL A 42 -5.53 -14.75 3.86
CA VAL A 42 -4.83 -13.64 3.23
C VAL A 42 -3.69 -14.17 2.36
N ASP A 43 -3.74 -13.85 1.06
CA ASP A 43 -2.60 -14.04 0.18
C ASP A 43 -1.82 -12.74 0.01
N TYR A 44 -0.50 -12.86 0.05
CA TYR A 44 0.41 -11.74 -0.13
C TYR A 44 1.13 -11.88 -1.47
N MET A 45 0.95 -10.90 -2.36
CA MET A 45 1.47 -10.93 -3.74
C MET A 45 2.35 -9.71 -4.03
N PRO A 46 3.57 -9.65 -3.48
CA PRO A 46 4.48 -8.53 -3.71
C PRO A 46 5.09 -8.55 -5.12
N PRO A 47 5.11 -7.42 -5.83
CA PRO A 47 5.98 -7.23 -6.99
C PRO A 47 7.45 -7.41 -6.61
N SER A 48 8.27 -7.92 -7.54
CA SER A 48 9.71 -8.05 -7.34
C SER A 48 10.44 -6.71 -7.45
N ILE A 49 9.92 -5.80 -8.27
CA ILE A 49 10.35 -4.40 -8.37
C ILE A 49 9.15 -3.46 -8.25
N ALA A 50 9.40 -2.22 -7.81
CA ALA A 50 8.37 -1.19 -7.78
C ALA A 50 8.15 -0.64 -9.19
N ASP A 51 7.39 -1.38 -10.01
CA ASP A 51 7.11 -1.07 -11.41
C ASP A 51 5.61 -1.23 -11.73
N ALA A 52 5.07 -0.27 -12.48
CA ALA A 52 3.64 -0.23 -12.77
C ALA A 52 3.18 -1.37 -13.68
N VAL A 53 4.04 -1.84 -14.60
CA VAL A 53 3.69 -2.95 -15.50
C VAL A 53 3.63 -4.26 -14.72
N GLU A 54 4.63 -4.52 -13.87
CA GLU A 54 4.64 -5.71 -13.02
C GLU A 54 3.45 -5.72 -12.05
N GLN A 55 3.20 -4.59 -11.35
CA GLN A 55 2.09 -4.52 -10.40
C GLN A 55 0.73 -4.67 -11.10
N ASN A 56 0.57 -4.15 -12.32
CA ASN A 56 -0.63 -4.40 -13.12
C ASN A 56 -0.81 -5.88 -13.41
N ALA A 57 0.22 -6.60 -13.89
CA ALA A 57 0.13 -8.04 -14.13
C ALA A 57 -0.27 -8.83 -12.87
N ILE A 58 0.26 -8.45 -11.70
CA ILE A 58 -0.11 -9.05 -10.41
C ILE A 58 -1.57 -8.76 -10.06
N LEU A 59 -2.06 -7.53 -10.27
CA LEU A 59 -3.47 -7.18 -10.05
C LEU A 59 -4.40 -8.00 -10.96
N GLU A 60 -4.00 -8.25 -12.21
CA GLU A 60 -4.77 -9.10 -13.12
C GLU A 60 -4.82 -10.56 -12.63
N MET A 61 -3.68 -11.11 -12.20
CA MET A 61 -3.61 -12.45 -11.60
C MET A 61 -4.45 -12.56 -10.32
N ALA A 62 -4.37 -11.56 -9.45
CA ALA A 62 -5.17 -11.46 -8.24
C ALA A 62 -6.66 -11.50 -8.58
N ALA A 63 -7.11 -10.68 -9.52
CA ALA A 63 -8.51 -10.63 -9.95
C ALA A 63 -9.00 -11.93 -10.60
N MET A 64 -8.18 -12.57 -11.43
CA MET A 64 -8.51 -13.87 -12.07
C MET A 64 -8.82 -14.96 -11.04
N SER A 65 -8.19 -14.89 -9.86
CA SER A 65 -8.43 -15.83 -8.77
C SER A 65 -9.74 -15.59 -7.99
N ARG A 66 -10.53 -14.57 -8.39
CA ARG A 66 -11.83 -14.18 -7.83
C ARG A 66 -11.87 -14.12 -6.28
N PRO A 67 -10.99 -13.33 -5.65
CA PRO A 67 -10.98 -13.15 -4.21
C PRO A 67 -12.24 -12.44 -3.72
N SER A 68 -12.44 -12.48 -2.40
CA SER A 68 -13.48 -11.73 -1.69
C SER A 68 -13.16 -10.23 -1.61
N GLY A 69 -11.89 -9.84 -1.79
CA GLY A 69 -11.46 -8.46 -1.90
C GLY A 69 -9.96 -8.35 -2.14
N ILE A 70 -9.52 -7.17 -2.59
CA ILE A 70 -8.11 -6.85 -2.84
C ILE A 70 -7.76 -5.56 -2.10
N ALA A 71 -6.64 -5.56 -1.37
CA ALA A 71 -6.01 -4.34 -0.88
C ALA A 71 -4.73 -4.10 -1.67
N VAL A 72 -4.56 -2.90 -2.23
CA VAL A 72 -3.39 -2.56 -3.05
C VAL A 72 -2.73 -1.28 -2.56
N ASP A 73 -1.40 -1.28 -2.49
CA ASP A 73 -0.60 -0.08 -2.35
C ASP A 73 0.01 0.26 -3.71
N PRO A 74 -0.59 1.19 -4.47
CA PRO A 74 -0.21 1.45 -5.86
C PRO A 74 1.16 2.10 -5.97
N VAL A 75 1.99 1.62 -6.89
CA VAL A 75 3.23 2.33 -7.26
C VAL A 75 2.92 3.61 -8.04
N ASP A 76 1.86 3.60 -8.86
CA ASP A 76 1.29 4.78 -9.54
C ASP A 76 -0.22 4.86 -9.32
N THR A 77 -0.65 5.68 -8.36
CA THR A 77 -2.08 5.86 -8.01
C THR A 77 -2.98 6.18 -9.21
N VAL A 78 -2.52 6.97 -10.17
CA VAL A 78 -3.34 7.37 -11.33
C VAL A 78 -3.23 6.32 -12.44
N GLY A 79 -2.01 5.85 -12.72
CA GLY A 79 -1.74 4.84 -13.74
C GLY A 79 -2.46 3.51 -13.50
N HIS A 80 -2.70 3.13 -12.24
CA HIS A 80 -3.42 1.90 -11.89
C HIS A 80 -4.94 2.00 -11.96
N MET A 81 -5.53 3.19 -12.13
CA MET A 81 -6.99 3.35 -12.06
C MET A 81 -7.75 2.54 -13.10
N THR A 82 -7.21 2.39 -14.31
CA THR A 82 -7.81 1.55 -15.34
C THR A 82 -7.92 0.08 -14.89
N ALA A 83 -6.85 -0.46 -14.31
CA ALA A 83 -6.84 -1.84 -13.80
C ALA A 83 -7.75 -1.98 -12.57
N ILE A 84 -7.66 -1.05 -11.62
CA ILE A 84 -8.48 -1.05 -10.39
C ILE A 84 -9.97 -0.98 -10.72
N ASN A 85 -10.39 -0.10 -11.63
CA ASN A 85 -11.80 0.00 -12.03
C ASN A 85 -12.29 -1.27 -12.72
N ARG A 86 -11.48 -1.86 -13.61
CA ARG A 86 -11.80 -3.16 -14.24
C ARG A 86 -12.01 -4.28 -13.20
N ILE A 87 -11.26 -4.27 -12.11
CA ILE A 87 -11.42 -5.23 -11.01
C ILE A 87 -12.72 -4.97 -10.25
N ARG A 88 -13.01 -3.71 -9.94
CA ARG A 88 -14.25 -3.30 -9.26
C ARG A 88 -15.49 -3.61 -10.10
N ASP A 89 -15.42 -3.43 -11.42
CA ASP A 89 -16.50 -3.76 -12.36
C ASP A 89 -16.82 -5.26 -12.40
N GLN A 90 -15.88 -6.12 -11.98
CA GLN A 90 -16.11 -7.56 -11.79
C GLN A 90 -16.78 -7.89 -10.45
N GLY A 91 -17.11 -6.87 -9.64
CA GLY A 91 -17.73 -7.00 -8.32
C GLY A 91 -16.74 -7.34 -7.21
N ILE A 92 -15.43 -7.22 -7.45
CA ILE A 92 -14.39 -7.45 -6.43
C ILE A 92 -14.14 -6.12 -5.69
N PRO A 93 -14.39 -6.04 -4.37
CA PRO A 93 -14.07 -4.86 -3.59
C PRO A 93 -12.56 -4.59 -3.60
N VAL A 94 -12.19 -3.32 -3.83
CA VAL A 94 -10.80 -2.87 -3.79
C VAL A 94 -10.66 -1.76 -2.77
N VAL A 95 -9.66 -1.87 -1.91
CA VAL A 95 -9.20 -0.78 -1.03
C VAL A 95 -7.75 -0.44 -1.34
N LEU A 96 -7.39 0.80 -1.09
CA LEU A 96 -6.01 1.26 -1.13
C LEU A 96 -5.42 1.20 0.27
N PHE A 97 -4.13 0.93 0.39
CA PHE A 97 -3.42 1.09 1.65
C PHE A 97 -2.10 1.81 1.47
N ASP A 98 -1.61 2.42 2.55
CA ASP A 98 -0.45 3.33 2.60
C ASP A 98 -0.65 4.60 1.76
N SER A 99 -0.90 4.45 0.45
CA SER A 99 -1.13 5.54 -0.49
C SER A 99 -2.55 6.11 -0.44
N PRO A 100 -2.73 7.45 -0.55
CA PRO A 100 -4.05 8.08 -0.58
C PRO A 100 -4.81 7.68 -1.85
N SER A 101 -6.14 7.72 -1.77
CA SER A 101 -6.98 7.50 -2.95
C SER A 101 -6.96 8.71 -3.88
N PRO A 102 -6.84 8.52 -5.21
CA PRO A 102 -6.97 9.60 -6.18
C PRO A 102 -8.44 10.00 -6.40
N GLU A 103 -9.42 9.20 -5.95
CA GLU A 103 -10.85 9.49 -6.07
C GLU A 103 -11.64 9.18 -4.78
N THR A 104 -12.81 9.80 -4.62
CA THR A 104 -13.66 9.65 -3.43
C THR A 104 -14.34 8.28 -3.31
N GLY A 105 -14.42 7.51 -4.40
CA GLY A 105 -15.12 6.22 -4.46
C GLY A 105 -14.31 5.01 -4.00
N ILE A 106 -13.04 5.19 -3.64
CA ILE A 106 -12.14 4.11 -3.19
C ILE A 106 -11.66 4.45 -1.79
N THR A 107 -11.92 3.53 -0.85
CA THR A 107 -11.42 3.67 0.51
C THR A 107 -9.90 3.48 0.51
N SER A 108 -9.19 4.40 1.17
CA SER A 108 -7.75 4.29 1.45
C SER A 108 -7.52 4.23 2.95
N ILE A 109 -6.68 3.28 3.38
CA ILE A 109 -6.23 3.13 4.77
C ILE A 109 -4.75 3.48 4.83
N GLY A 110 -4.41 4.57 5.50
CA GLY A 110 -3.03 5.01 5.57
C GLY A 110 -2.82 6.15 6.56
N ASN A 111 -1.67 6.77 6.42
CA ASN A 111 -1.25 7.84 7.30
C ASN A 111 -1.80 9.21 6.85
N ASN A 112 -1.93 10.13 7.81
CA ASN A 112 -2.01 11.55 7.48
C ASN A 112 -0.60 12.06 7.18
N PHE A 113 -0.21 12.03 5.91
CA PHE A 113 1.13 12.45 5.47
C PHE A 113 1.46 13.91 5.80
N ALA A 114 0.47 14.81 5.77
CA ALA A 114 0.67 16.20 6.16
C ALA A 114 1.03 16.29 7.66
N GLN A 115 0.29 15.58 8.51
CA GLN A 115 0.59 15.50 9.93
C GLN A 115 1.95 14.86 10.21
N GLN A 116 2.32 13.80 9.48
CA GLN A 116 3.65 13.20 9.60
C GLN A 116 4.76 14.19 9.25
N GLY A 117 4.60 14.93 8.15
CA GLY A 117 5.55 15.97 7.75
C GLY A 117 5.70 17.07 8.80
N ILE A 118 4.58 17.54 9.37
CA ILE A 118 4.58 18.51 10.47
C ILE A 118 5.34 17.96 11.68
N THR A 119 5.00 16.76 12.14
CA THR A 119 5.65 16.12 13.28
C THR A 119 7.16 15.95 13.06
N ALA A 120 7.57 15.54 11.85
CA ALA A 120 8.98 15.39 11.50
C ALA A 120 9.71 16.74 11.48
N ALA A 121 9.11 17.78 10.88
CA ALA A 121 9.67 19.12 10.83
C ALA A 121 9.80 19.74 12.22
N GLU A 122 8.76 19.64 13.07
CA GLU A 122 8.78 20.12 14.45
C GLU A 122 9.90 19.46 15.27
N ARG A 123 10.11 18.16 15.08
CA ARG A 123 11.20 17.44 15.73
C ARG A 123 12.56 17.94 15.23
N LEU A 124 12.71 18.12 13.92
CA LEU A 124 13.94 18.57 13.30
C LEU A 124 14.35 19.97 13.76
N VAL A 125 13.44 20.95 13.71
CA VAL A 125 13.77 22.34 14.08
C VAL A 125 14.22 22.46 15.52
N LYS A 126 13.66 21.64 16.43
CA LYS A 126 14.12 21.54 17.83
C LYS A 126 15.54 20.97 17.93
N LEU A 127 15.87 19.97 17.13
CA LEU A 127 17.19 19.33 17.14
C LEU A 127 18.30 20.25 16.62
N ILE A 128 18.01 21.11 15.65
CA ILE A 128 19.00 22.04 15.05
C ILE A 128 19.02 23.42 15.72
N GLY A 129 18.28 23.61 16.81
CA GLY A 129 18.20 24.92 17.48
C GLY A 129 17.58 26.01 16.59
N TYR A 130 16.63 25.64 15.73
CA TYR A 130 15.92 26.53 14.80
C TYR A 130 16.80 27.26 13.78
N ALA A 131 18.04 26.81 13.55
CA ALA A 131 18.97 27.41 12.61
C ALA A 131 19.77 26.36 11.84
N GLY A 132 20.16 26.68 10.60
CA GLY A 132 20.97 25.82 9.74
C GLY A 132 20.31 25.48 8.41
N LYS A 133 21.06 24.82 7.53
CA LYS A 133 20.58 24.36 6.22
C LYS A 133 20.07 22.92 6.33
N VAL A 134 18.90 22.64 5.76
CA VAL A 134 18.28 21.31 5.74
C VAL A 134 18.15 20.83 4.30
N LYS A 135 18.44 19.56 4.07
CA LYS A 135 18.16 18.87 2.81
C LYS A 135 17.12 17.79 3.06
N VAL A 136 16.01 17.84 2.34
CA VAL A 136 14.96 16.80 2.39
C VAL A 136 15.27 15.78 1.30
N VAL A 137 15.21 14.50 1.65
CA VAL A 137 15.42 13.38 0.73
C VAL A 137 14.16 12.53 0.73
N SER A 138 13.52 12.39 -0.42
CA SER A 138 12.41 11.45 -0.66
C SER A 138 12.86 10.35 -1.60
N MET A 139 12.06 9.27 -1.73
CA MET A 139 12.38 8.14 -2.61
C MET A 139 12.69 8.59 -4.05
N ASP A 140 11.89 9.49 -4.60
CA ASP A 140 12.09 10.09 -5.94
C ASP A 140 13.28 11.06 -6.00
N GLY A 141 13.67 11.60 -4.85
CA GLY A 141 14.75 12.57 -4.70
C GLY A 141 16.14 11.94 -4.52
N ILE A 142 16.27 10.65 -4.19
CA ILE A 142 17.57 10.01 -3.90
C ILE A 142 18.50 10.09 -5.12
N LYS A 143 18.02 9.72 -6.31
CA LYS A 143 18.86 9.69 -7.53
C LYS A 143 19.34 11.09 -7.93
N PRO A 144 18.48 12.13 -8.05
CA PRO A 144 18.93 13.50 -8.28
C PRO A 144 19.92 14.03 -7.23
N ILE A 145 19.78 13.60 -5.97
CA ILE A 145 20.64 14.03 -4.86
C ILE A 145 22.03 13.41 -4.94
N LEU A 146 22.12 12.13 -5.31
CA LEU A 146 23.40 11.45 -5.51
C LEU A 146 24.16 12.02 -6.72
N ASP A 147 23.44 12.40 -7.77
CA ASP A 147 24.03 13.04 -8.95
C ASP A 147 24.53 14.47 -8.65
N ALA A 148 23.89 15.19 -7.73
CA ALA A 148 24.31 16.54 -7.32
C ALA A 148 25.49 16.60 -6.33
N ILE A 149 25.99 15.45 -5.86
CA ILE A 149 27.15 15.36 -4.93
C ILE A 149 28.41 14.82 -5.65
N LYS A 150 28.29 14.45 -6.92
CA LYS A 150 29.44 14.19 -7.82
C LYS A 150 29.89 15.48 -8.47
#